data_AF-A0A2G9PAG6-F1
#
_entry.id   AF-A0A2G9PAG6-F1
#
_cell.length_a   1.000
_cell.length_b   1.000
_cell.length_c   1.000
_cell.angle_alpha   90.00
_cell.angle_beta   90.00
_cell.angle_gamma   90.00
#
_symmetry.space_group_name_H-M   'P 1'
#
loop_
_entity.id
_entity.type
_entity.pdbx_description
1 polymer ?
#
loop_
_entity_poly.entity_id
_entity_poly.type
_entity_poly.pdbx_seq_one_letter_code
_entity_poly.pdbx_strand_id
1 'polypeptide(L)'
;MTDKKPAQNLSEEDKQQALYQMQLMQQEAEKIEQQIIELEKRRIELDVVLMSLDEIKNQKKSDILVPVGSGVFAEGTLKEAKGVLVNVGSNIVVRKDIEDAKKSVKEQIDEIENIKDMLQKELQDFLKGLGDLQPRY
;
A
#
# COMPACT_ATOMS: atom_id res chain seq x y z
N MET A 1 -16.36 47.50 -36.74
CA MET A 1 -17.58 46.66 -36.78
C MET A 1 -17.08 45.23 -36.90
N THR A 2 -16.72 44.61 -35.78
CA THR A 2 -17.57 43.75 -34.91
C THR A 2 -17.84 42.41 -35.56
N ASP A 3 -17.10 41.39 -35.10
CA ASP A 3 -17.62 40.03 -34.88
C ASP A 3 -16.58 39.23 -34.07
N LYS A 4 -16.53 39.50 -32.76
CA LYS A 4 -16.04 38.51 -31.79
C LYS A 4 -17.20 37.56 -31.55
N LYS A 5 -17.08 36.32 -32.04
CA LYS A 5 -18.00 35.21 -31.72
C LYS A 5 -18.25 35.20 -30.20
N PRO A 6 -19.51 35.09 -29.74
CA PRO A 6 -19.80 35.02 -28.32
C PRO A 6 -19.20 33.73 -27.76
N ALA A 7 -18.47 33.85 -26.66
CA ALA A 7 -18.13 32.70 -25.83
C ALA A 7 -19.45 31.99 -25.48
N GLN A 8 -19.59 30.73 -25.88
CA GLN A 8 -20.74 29.91 -25.50
C GLN A 8 -20.75 29.80 -23.97
N ASN A 9 -21.70 30.49 -23.33
CA ASN A 9 -22.01 30.26 -21.92
C ASN A 9 -22.54 28.82 -21.80
N LEU A 10 -21.85 27.94 -21.06
CA LEU A 10 -22.40 26.65 -20.63
C LEU A 10 -23.76 26.87 -19.95
N SER A 11 -24.73 25.99 -20.21
CA SER A 11 -26.01 26.03 -19.50
C SER A 11 -25.80 25.73 -18.01
N GLU A 12 -26.70 26.22 -17.15
CA GLU A 12 -26.64 25.89 -15.71
C GLU A 12 -26.73 24.37 -15.45
N GLU A 13 -27.43 23.63 -16.33
CA GLU A 13 -27.47 22.17 -16.29
C GLU A 13 -26.10 21.55 -16.58
N ASP A 14 -25.38 22.05 -17.60
CA ASP A 14 -24.03 21.56 -17.93
C ASP A 14 -23.03 21.82 -16.80
N LYS A 15 -23.15 22.97 -16.12
CA LYS A 15 -22.33 23.29 -14.95
C LYS A 15 -22.62 22.36 -13.77
N GLN A 16 -23.89 22.07 -13.50
CA GLN A 16 -24.26 21.14 -12.42
C GLN A 16 -23.78 19.72 -12.70
N GLN A 17 -23.89 19.26 -13.96
CA GLN A 17 -23.36 17.95 -14.36
C GLN A 17 -21.83 17.88 -14.21
N ALA A 18 -21.11 18.93 -14.62
CA ALA A 18 -19.66 19.01 -14.44
C ALA A 18 -19.26 18.97 -12.95
N LEU A 19 -19.93 19.75 -12.09
CA LEU A 19 -19.67 19.74 -10.64
C LEU A 19 -19.91 18.35 -10.03
N TYR A 20 -20.99 17.67 -10.43
CA TYR A 20 -21.28 16.33 -9.94
C TYR A 20 -20.21 15.32 -10.37
N GLN A 21 -19.76 15.37 -11.63
CA GLN A 21 -18.67 14.52 -12.12
C GLN A 21 -17.35 14.79 -11.37
N MET A 22 -17.02 16.05 -11.12
CA MET A 22 -15.84 16.42 -10.34
C MET A 22 -15.89 15.84 -8.92
N GLN A 23 -17.05 15.89 -8.25
CA GLN A 23 -17.22 15.32 -6.92
C GLN A 23 -16.99 13.81 -6.90
N LEU A 24 -17.53 13.07 -7.89
CA LEU A 24 -17.33 11.63 -8.00
C LEU A 24 -15.85 11.28 -8.24
N MET A 25 -15.18 12.01 -9.13
CA MET A 25 -13.76 11.80 -9.41
C MET A 25 -12.88 12.10 -8.19
N GLN A 26 -13.22 13.14 -7.42
CA GLN A 26 -12.51 13.46 -6.17
C GLN A 26 -12.66 12.34 -5.14
N GLN A 27 -13.86 11.80 -4.96
CA GLN A 27 -14.09 10.66 -4.07
C GLN A 27 -13.29 9.41 -4.48
N GLU A 28 -13.15 9.16 -5.78
CA GLU A 28 -12.37 8.01 -6.25
C GLU A 28 -10.87 8.23 -6.05
N ALA A 29 -10.35 9.44 -6.30
CA ALA A 29 -8.97 9.80 -6.01
C ALA A 29 -8.63 9.60 -4.52
N GLU A 30 -9.51 10.03 -3.62
CA GLU A 30 -9.32 9.84 -2.17
C GLU A 30 -9.25 8.36 -1.78
N LYS A 31 -10.02 7.48 -2.41
CA LYS A 31 -9.94 6.03 -2.16
C LYS A 31 -8.62 5.44 -2.64
N ILE A 32 -8.14 5.83 -3.83
CA ILE A 32 -6.86 5.36 -4.36
C ILE A 32 -5.72 5.80 -3.43
N GLU A 33 -5.75 7.05 -2.95
CA GLU A 33 -4.77 7.54 -1.96
C GLU A 33 -4.78 6.71 -0.68
N GLN A 34 -5.97 6.36 -0.16
CA GLN A 34 -6.09 5.50 1.02
C GLN A 34 -5.49 4.11 0.79
N GLN A 35 -5.74 3.50 -0.38
CA GLN A 35 -5.16 2.20 -0.74
C GLN A 35 -3.63 2.26 -0.83
N ILE A 36 -3.07 3.33 -1.42
CA ILE A 36 -1.61 3.54 -1.49
C ILE A 36 -1.02 3.61 -0.08
N ILE A 37 -1.67 4.33 0.85
CA ILE A 37 -1.23 4.44 2.24
C ILE A 37 -1.26 3.06 2.94
N GLU A 38 -2.29 2.25 2.69
CA GLU A 38 -2.39 0.90 3.27
C GLU A 38 -1.29 -0.03 2.75
N LEU A 39 -1.02 0.01 1.44
CA LEU A 39 0.07 -0.74 0.81
C LEU A 39 1.43 -0.34 1.40
N GLU A 40 1.67 0.95 1.61
CA GLU A 40 2.92 1.43 2.20
C GLU A 40 3.09 0.96 3.66
N LYS A 41 2.02 0.98 4.46
CA LYS A 41 2.05 0.42 5.83
C LYS A 41 2.41 -1.07 5.80
N ARG A 42 1.78 -1.83 4.91
CA ARG A 42 2.06 -3.26 4.76
C ARG A 42 3.49 -3.53 4.29
N ARG A 43 4.02 -2.70 3.39
CA ARG A 43 5.43 -2.75 2.97
C ARG A 43 6.38 -2.55 4.16
N ILE A 44 6.13 -1.55 4.99
CA ILE A 44 6.92 -1.27 6.20
C ILE A 44 6.88 -2.46 7.17
N GLU A 45 5.72 -3.09 7.36
CA GLU A 45 5.61 -4.31 8.17
C GLU A 45 6.49 -5.45 7.63
N LEU A 46 6.52 -5.64 6.30
CA LEU A 46 7.37 -6.65 5.67
C LEU A 46 8.86 -6.32 5.78
N ASP A 47 9.25 -5.05 5.72
CA ASP A 47 10.63 -4.61 5.97
C ASP A 47 11.07 -4.98 7.40
N VAL A 48 10.20 -4.79 8.40
CA VAL A 48 10.46 -5.22 9.78
C VAL A 48 10.59 -6.75 9.90
N VAL A 49 9.80 -7.51 9.13
CA VAL A 49 9.93 -8.97 9.07
C VAL A 49 11.30 -9.38 8.50
N LEU A 50 11.77 -8.74 7.44
CA LEU A 50 13.11 -9.00 6.88
C LEU A 50 14.22 -8.75 7.91
N MET A 51 14.14 -7.63 8.62
CA MET A 51 15.09 -7.31 9.69
C MET A 51 15.06 -8.36 10.80
N SER A 52 13.86 -8.77 11.22
CA SER A 52 13.68 -9.80 12.25
C SER A 52 14.26 -11.15 11.83
N LEU A 53 14.09 -11.54 10.56
CA LEU A 53 14.67 -12.77 10.01
C LEU A 53 16.21 -12.72 10.03
N ASP A 54 16.81 -11.56 9.74
CA ASP A 54 18.26 -11.37 9.81
C ASP A 54 18.78 -11.41 11.25
N GLU A 55 18.06 -10.84 12.21
CA GLU A 55 18.41 -10.95 13.63
C GLU A 55 18.36 -12.40 14.11
N ILE A 56 17.26 -13.12 13.79
CA ILE A 56 17.07 -14.53 14.17
C ILE A 56 18.19 -15.41 13.59
N LYS A 57 18.60 -15.17 12.34
CA LYS A 57 19.67 -15.93 11.68
C LYS A 57 21.01 -15.85 12.43
N ASN A 58 21.29 -14.69 13.00
CA ASN A 58 22.56 -14.42 13.67
C ASN A 58 22.54 -14.77 15.17
N GLN A 59 21.36 -15.06 15.73
CA GLN A 59 21.24 -15.46 17.12
C GLN A 59 21.54 -16.95 17.34
N LYS A 60 22.42 -17.21 18.30
CA LYS A 60 22.57 -18.52 18.93
C LYS A 60 21.45 -18.74 19.93
N LYS A 61 21.48 -19.89 20.62
CA LYS A 61 20.58 -20.13 21.75
C LYS A 61 20.64 -18.96 22.74
N SER A 62 19.52 -18.28 22.93
CA SER A 62 19.39 -17.07 23.74
C SER A 62 18.10 -17.10 24.52
N ASP A 63 18.10 -16.49 25.71
CA ASP A 63 16.87 -16.22 26.43
C ASP A 63 16.23 -14.95 25.86
N ILE A 64 14.92 -15.00 25.64
CA ILE A 64 14.13 -13.96 25.00
C ILE A 64 12.88 -13.67 25.83
N LEU A 65 12.37 -12.45 25.70
CA LEU A 65 11.06 -12.07 26.22
C LEU A 65 10.05 -12.07 25.08
N VAL A 66 8.98 -12.83 25.25
CA VAL A 66 7.87 -12.89 24.29
C VAL A 66 6.75 -11.98 24.79
N PRO A 67 6.43 -10.88 24.10
CA PRO A 67 5.32 -10.01 24.50
C PRO A 67 4.00 -10.75 24.37
N VAL A 68 3.21 -10.76 25.44
CA VAL A 68 1.85 -11.35 25.47
C VAL A 68 0.78 -10.25 25.34
N GLY A 69 1.09 -9.03 25.77
CA GLY A 69 0.22 -7.85 25.65
C GLY A 69 0.13 -7.03 26.94
N SER A 70 -0.31 -5.77 26.87
CA SER A 70 -0.53 -4.88 28.03
C SER A 70 0.66 -4.76 29.00
N GLY A 71 1.89 -4.80 28.47
CA GLY A 71 3.13 -4.78 29.28
C GLY A 71 3.49 -6.12 29.94
N VAL A 72 2.79 -7.21 29.61
CA VAL A 72 3.07 -8.56 30.08
C VAL A 72 3.96 -9.29 29.08
N PHE A 73 5.00 -9.95 29.62
CA PHE A 73 5.97 -10.72 28.86
C PHE A 73 6.10 -12.13 29.43
N ALA A 74 6.26 -13.11 28.55
CA ALA A 74 6.63 -14.47 28.91
C ALA A 74 8.13 -14.67 28.68
N GLU A 75 8.81 -15.31 29.62
CA GLU A 75 10.19 -15.77 29.42
C GLU A 75 10.19 -16.97 28.48
N GLY A 76 11.12 -16.97 27.52
CA GLY A 76 11.32 -18.09 26.61
C GLY A 76 12.78 -18.23 26.21
N THR A 77 13.11 -19.32 25.54
CA THR A 77 14.43 -19.54 24.98
C THR A 77 14.31 -19.73 23.48
N LEU A 78 14.98 -18.86 22.71
CA LEU A 78 15.15 -19.05 21.28
C LEU A 78 16.15 -20.18 21.05
N LYS A 79 15.73 -21.22 20.32
CA LYS A 79 16.64 -22.26 19.84
C LYS A 79 17.38 -21.73 18.61
N GLU A 80 18.58 -22.25 18.37
CA GLU A 80 19.31 -21.99 17.12
C GLU A 80 18.40 -22.24 15.91
N ALA A 81 18.14 -21.18 15.16
CA ALA A 81 17.12 -21.18 14.13
C ALA A 81 17.64 -21.86 12.86
N LYS A 82 17.34 -23.15 12.70
CA LYS A 82 17.59 -23.89 11.44
C LYS A 82 16.61 -23.53 10.33
N GLY A 83 15.59 -22.74 10.63
CA GLY A 83 14.53 -22.34 9.70
C GLY A 83 13.28 -21.86 10.42
N VAL A 84 12.38 -21.26 9.66
CA VAL A 84 11.14 -20.64 10.12
C VAL A 84 9.92 -21.34 9.52
N LEU A 85 8.76 -21.10 10.11
CA LEU A 85 7.48 -21.54 9.59
C LEU A 85 6.82 -20.38 8.83
N VAL A 86 6.48 -20.61 7.56
CA VAL A 86 5.89 -19.60 6.69
C VAL A 86 4.52 -20.07 6.25
N ASN A 87 3.51 -19.21 6.42
CA ASN A 87 2.18 -19.43 5.87
C ASN A 87 2.20 -19.08 4.37
N VAL A 88 1.79 -20.02 3.52
CA VAL A 88 1.76 -19.85 2.06
C VAL A 88 0.33 -19.76 1.51
N GLY A 89 -0.64 -19.49 2.39
CA GLY A 89 -2.07 -19.42 2.07
C GLY A 89 -2.81 -20.72 2.37
N SER A 90 -4.15 -20.67 2.30
CA SER A 90 -5.04 -21.82 2.52
C SER A 90 -4.81 -22.57 3.83
N ASN A 91 -4.38 -21.87 4.89
CA ASN A 91 -3.97 -22.44 6.18
C ASN A 91 -2.81 -23.46 6.10
N ILE A 92 -2.03 -23.42 5.02
CA ILE A 92 -0.86 -24.28 4.83
C ILE A 92 0.37 -23.53 5.34
N VAL A 93 1.08 -24.19 6.26
CA VAL A 93 2.34 -23.70 6.84
C VAL A 93 3.46 -24.64 6.45
N VAL A 94 4.51 -24.10 5.85
CA VAL A 94 5.69 -24.86 5.41
C VAL A 94 6.92 -24.41 6.19
N ARG A 95 7.84 -25.34 6.42
CA ARG A 95 9.17 -25.01 6.97
C ARG A 95 10.07 -24.55 5.84
N LYS A 96 10.62 -23.35 5.97
CA LYS A 96 11.64 -22.79 5.07
C LYS A 96 12.90 -22.48 5.85
N ASP A 97 14.05 -22.52 5.20
CA ASP A 97 15.21 -21.84 5.77
C ASP A 97 15.01 -20.32 5.73
N ILE A 98 15.90 -19.59 6.40
CA ILE A 98 15.74 -18.13 6.55
C ILE A 98 15.89 -17.41 5.21
N GLU A 99 16.77 -17.86 4.31
CA GLU A 99 16.96 -17.21 3.02
C GLU A 99 15.75 -17.41 2.10
N ASP A 100 15.21 -18.63 2.07
CA ASP A 100 13.98 -18.95 1.34
C ASP A 100 12.77 -18.17 1.87
N ALA A 101 12.68 -17.98 3.20
CA ALA A 101 11.65 -17.15 3.80
C ALA A 101 11.82 -15.67 3.41
N LYS A 102 13.04 -15.14 3.46
CA LYS A 102 13.35 -13.77 3.02
C LYS A 102 13.01 -13.56 1.56
N LYS A 103 13.28 -14.54 0.69
CA LYS A 103 12.90 -14.47 -0.73
C LYS A 103 11.39 -14.31 -0.90
N SER A 104 10.58 -15.11 -0.19
CA SER A 104 9.12 -14.98 -0.25
C SER A 104 8.58 -13.66 0.33
N VAL A 105 9.27 -13.06 1.31
CA VAL A 105 8.90 -11.73 1.80
C VAL A 105 9.26 -10.65 0.79
N LYS A 106 10.42 -10.74 0.13
CA LYS A 106 10.81 -9.82 -0.95
C LYS A 106 9.88 -9.89 -2.15
N GLU A 107 9.47 -11.10 -2.56
CA GLU A 107 8.47 -11.27 -3.63
C GLU A 107 7.14 -10.56 -3.30
N GLN A 108 6.70 -10.57 -2.03
CA GLN A 108 5.53 -9.82 -1.58
C GLN A 108 5.74 -8.29 -1.60
N ILE A 109 6.94 -7.83 -1.24
CA ILE A 109 7.29 -6.40 -1.33
C ILE A 109 7.26 -5.95 -2.79
N ASP A 110 7.87 -6.71 -3.70
CA ASP A 110 7.88 -6.42 -5.13
C ASP A 110 6.44 -6.37 -5.69
N GLU A 111 5.56 -7.29 -5.28
CA GLU A 111 4.14 -7.26 -5.65
C GLU A 111 3.43 -5.99 -5.14
N ILE A 112 3.65 -5.61 -3.88
CA ILE A 112 3.10 -4.38 -3.31
C ILE A 112 3.59 -3.14 -4.06
N GLU A 113 4.88 -3.08 -4.40
CA GLU A 113 5.46 -1.95 -5.14
C GLU A 113 4.85 -1.85 -6.56
N ASN A 114 4.70 -2.97 -7.26
CA ASN A 114 4.04 -2.99 -8.57
C ASN A 114 2.57 -2.51 -8.49
N ILE A 115 1.82 -2.95 -7.48
CA ILE A 115 0.42 -2.52 -7.29
C ILE A 115 0.37 -1.02 -6.96
N LYS A 116 1.26 -0.55 -6.08
CA LYS A 116 1.36 0.87 -5.73
C LYS A 116 1.64 1.73 -6.95
N ASP A 117 2.57 1.33 -7.81
CA ASP A 117 2.91 2.07 -9.03
C ASP A 117 1.73 2.15 -10.00
N MET A 118 0.95 1.06 -10.13
CA MET A 118 -0.28 1.06 -10.92
C MET A 118 -1.31 2.05 -10.37
N LEU A 119 -1.55 2.03 -9.05
CA LEU A 119 -2.48 2.95 -8.39
C LEU A 119 -2.02 4.41 -8.47
N GLN A 120 -0.72 4.68 -8.34
CA GLN A 120 -0.17 6.02 -8.49
C GLN A 120 -0.38 6.57 -9.90
N LYS A 121 -0.21 5.72 -10.91
CA LYS A 121 -0.48 6.10 -12.30
C LYS A 121 -1.97 6.38 -12.51
N GLU A 122 -2.84 5.52 -11.99
CA GLU A 122 -4.30 5.71 -12.05
C GLU A 122 -4.72 7.03 -11.38
N LEU A 123 -4.18 7.33 -10.19
CA LEU A 123 -4.41 8.58 -9.48
C LEU A 123 -3.95 9.80 -10.30
N GLN A 124 -2.77 9.73 -10.93
CA GLN A 124 -2.29 10.81 -11.79
C GLN A 124 -3.21 11.06 -12.99
N ASP A 125 -3.74 10.00 -13.59
CA ASP A 125 -4.65 10.12 -14.73
C ASP A 125 -6.02 10.67 -14.30
N PHE A 126 -6.52 10.29 -13.11
CA PHE A 126 -7.70 10.91 -12.50
C PHE A 126 -7.52 12.40 -12.24
N LEU A 127 -6.38 12.81 -11.66
CA LEU A 127 -6.09 14.21 -11.36
C LEU A 127 -5.94 15.07 -12.62
N LYS A 128 -5.37 14.52 -13.71
CA LYS A 128 -5.35 15.20 -15.02
C LYS A 128 -6.76 15.42 -15.56
N GLY A 129 -7.60 14.38 -15.53
CA GLY A 129 -8.99 14.48 -15.97
C GLY A 129 -9.79 15.53 -15.18
N LEU A 130 -9.56 15.62 -13.87
CA LEU A 130 -10.12 16.69 -13.03
C LEU A 130 -9.64 18.09 -13.44
N GLY A 131 -8.35 18.23 -13.79
CA GLY A 131 -7.78 19.49 -14.27
C GLY A 131 -8.37 19.95 -15.60
N ASP A 132 -8.70 19.02 -16.50
CA ASP A 132 -9.32 19.32 -17.79
C ASP A 132 -10.79 19.75 -17.66
N LEU A 133 -11.48 19.31 -16.59
CA LEU A 133 -12.86 19.70 -16.26
C LEU A 133 -12.96 21.05 -15.54
N GLN A 134 -11.85 21.58 -15.01
CA GLN A 134 -11.86 22.92 -14.41
C GLN A 134 -12.01 23.99 -15.50
N PRO A 135 -13.00 24.89 -15.42
CA PRO A 135 -13.13 25.98 -16.37
C PRO A 135 -11.86 26.86 -16.31
N ARG A 136 -11.16 27.00 -17.44
CA ARG A 136 -10.11 28.01 -17.58
C ARG A 136 -10.78 29.39 -17.60
N TYR A 137 -10.75 30.09 -16.47
CA TYR A 137 -11.11 31.51 -16.39
C TYR A 137 -9.96 32.40 -16.85
#